data_AF-A0A6G1RYU5-F1
#
_entry.id   AF-A0A6G1RYU5-F1
#
_cell.length_a   1.000
_cell.length_b   1.000
_cell.length_c   1.000
_cell.angle_alpha   90.00
_cell.angle_beta   90.00
_cell.angle_gamma   90.00
#
_symmetry.space_group_name_H-M   'P 1'
#
loop_
_entity.id
_entity.type
_entity.pdbx_description
1 polymer ?
#
loop_
_entity_poly.entity_id
_entity_poly.type
_entity_poly.pdbx_seq_one_letter_code
_entity_poly.pdbx_strand_id
1 'polypeptide(L)'
;LHYLVLVTGCMSVGKIQDSEVFRVTSTEFVSLRVDSTEEDRISEVRKVLNSGNFYFAWSATGVSLDLSLNAHRSMQEHTTDNRFFWNQSLHLHLKHYGVNCDDWLLRLMCGGVEIRTIYAAHKQAKACLISRLSCERAGTRFNVRGTNDDGHVANFVETEQVIFLDDSVSSFIQIRGSVPLFWEQPGLQV
;
A
#
# COMPACT_ATOMS: atom_id res chain seq x y z
N LEU A 1 17.48 4.76 -14.83
CA LEU A 1 16.60 3.57 -14.89
C LEU A 1 15.23 3.96 -15.46
N HIS A 2 14.87 3.53 -16.67
CA HIS A 2 13.52 3.70 -17.22
C HIS A 2 12.95 2.31 -17.48
N TYR A 3 12.05 1.87 -16.61
CA TYR A 3 11.42 0.56 -16.70
C TYR A 3 9.91 0.71 -16.55
N LEU A 4 9.17 -0.07 -17.32
CA LEU A 4 7.76 -0.32 -17.06
C LEU A 4 7.66 -1.47 -16.05
N VAL A 5 7.01 -1.22 -14.92
CA VAL A 5 6.80 -2.23 -13.87
C VAL A 5 5.40 -2.80 -14.04
N LEU A 6 5.33 -4.11 -14.26
CA LEU A 6 4.08 -4.84 -14.49
C LEU A 6 3.83 -5.78 -13.32
N VAL A 7 2.61 -5.81 -12.79
CA VAL A 7 2.15 -6.90 -11.91
C VAL A 7 1.71 -8.05 -12.82
N THR A 8 2.48 -9.13 -12.82
CA THR A 8 2.23 -10.32 -13.66
C THR A 8 1.57 -11.46 -12.89
N GLY A 9 1.62 -11.41 -11.55
CA GLY A 9 0.97 -12.37 -10.68
C GLY A 9 0.35 -11.67 -9.47
N CYS A 10 -0.87 -12.07 -9.13
CA CYS A 10 -1.53 -11.69 -7.90
C CYS A 10 -2.40 -12.84 -7.37
N MET A 11 -2.79 -12.75 -6.11
CA MET A 11 -3.65 -13.71 -5.43
C MET A 11 -4.74 -12.96 -4.68
N SER A 12 -6.00 -13.33 -4.87
CA SER A 12 -7.10 -12.78 -4.06
C SER A 12 -6.89 -13.16 -2.60
N VAL A 13 -7.07 -12.18 -1.70
CA VAL A 13 -7.10 -12.38 -0.24
C VAL A 13 -8.51 -12.21 0.33
N GLY A 14 -9.48 -11.87 -0.52
CA GLY A 14 -10.89 -11.80 -0.19
C GLY A 14 -11.57 -10.55 -0.75
N LYS A 15 -12.90 -10.57 -0.67
CA LYS A 15 -13.78 -9.51 -1.15
C LYS A 15 -14.30 -8.64 -0.01
N ILE A 16 -14.24 -7.33 -0.20
CA ILE A 16 -14.86 -6.30 0.65
C ILE A 16 -15.86 -5.53 -0.22
N GLN A 17 -17.15 -5.60 0.13
CA GLN A 17 -18.23 -5.04 -0.69
C GLN A 17 -18.13 -5.52 -2.15
N ASP A 18 -17.96 -4.62 -3.12
CA ASP A 18 -17.81 -4.94 -4.55
C ASP A 18 -16.35 -5.10 -4.99
N SER A 19 -15.39 -4.79 -4.12
CA SER A 19 -13.97 -4.83 -4.45
C SER A 19 -13.31 -6.12 -3.99
N GLU A 20 -12.63 -6.80 -4.92
CA GLU A 20 -11.74 -7.90 -4.61
C GLU A 20 -10.37 -7.33 -4.22
N VAL A 21 -9.81 -7.78 -3.11
CA VAL A 21 -8.47 -7.37 -2.65
C VAL A 21 -7.46 -8.43 -3.07
N PHE A 22 -6.39 -7.98 -3.71
CA PHE A 22 -5.34 -8.82 -4.25
C PHE A 22 -4.01 -8.52 -3.60
N ARG A 23 -3.25 -9.57 -3.31
CA ARG A 23 -1.83 -9.52 -2.94
C ARG A 23 -0.99 -9.72 -4.19
N VAL A 24 0.00 -8.85 -4.42
CA VAL A 24 0.99 -9.01 -5.49
C VAL A 24 1.90 -10.20 -5.19
N THR A 25 2.07 -11.09 -6.17
CA THR A 25 2.92 -12.29 -6.05
C THR A 25 4.08 -12.29 -7.04
N SER A 26 3.93 -11.62 -8.19
CA SER A 26 4.98 -11.52 -9.20
C SER A 26 4.93 -10.19 -9.93
N THR A 27 6.11 -9.68 -10.26
CA THR A 27 6.32 -8.46 -11.05
C THR A 27 7.36 -8.67 -12.13
N GLU A 28 7.17 -7.99 -13.25
CA GLU A 28 8.12 -7.93 -14.36
C GLU A 28 8.56 -6.48 -14.59
N PHE A 29 9.82 -6.31 -14.97
CA PHE A 29 10.43 -5.01 -15.22
C PHE A 29 10.90 -4.99 -16.66
N VAL A 30 10.17 -4.26 -17.51
CA VAL A 30 10.47 -4.14 -18.94
C VAL A 30 11.31 -2.88 -19.14
N SER A 31 12.56 -3.04 -19.60
CA SER A 31 13.42 -1.89 -19.92
C SER A 31 12.83 -1.10 -21.08
N LEU A 32 12.76 0.22 -20.93
CA LEU A 32 12.39 1.13 -22.02
C LEU A 32 13.62 1.55 -22.85
N ARG A 33 14.80 1.02 -22.54
CA ARG A 33 16.06 1.24 -23.27
C ARG A 33 16.60 -0.08 -23.82
N VAL A 34 17.19 -0.01 -25.01
CA VAL A 34 17.71 -1.17 -25.76
C VAL A 34 18.92 -1.82 -25.06
N ASP A 35 19.78 -1.03 -24.43
CA ASP A 35 20.96 -1.52 -23.70
C ASP A 35 20.77 -1.32 -22.19
N SER A 36 20.44 -2.38 -21.44
CA SER A 36 20.29 -2.32 -19.99
C SER A 36 21.42 -3.05 -19.26
N THR A 37 22.48 -2.34 -18.90
CA THR A 37 23.57 -2.83 -18.04
C THR A 37 23.28 -2.72 -16.54
N GLU A 38 22.07 -2.27 -16.15
CA GLU A 38 21.70 -1.99 -14.75
C GLU A 38 20.81 -3.08 -14.10
N GLU A 39 20.91 -4.35 -14.54
CA GLU A 39 20.06 -5.46 -14.04
C GLU A 39 20.15 -5.67 -12.52
N ASP A 40 21.35 -5.56 -11.95
CA ASP A 40 21.59 -5.79 -10.52
C ASP A 40 20.75 -4.86 -9.62
N ARG A 41 20.62 -3.59 -9.99
CA ARG A 41 19.83 -2.59 -9.22
C ARG A 41 18.34 -2.91 -9.25
N ILE A 42 17.84 -3.41 -10.37
CA ILE A 42 16.43 -3.76 -10.54
C ILE A 42 16.09 -5.03 -9.77
N SER A 43 17.05 -5.95 -9.62
CA SER A 43 16.84 -7.20 -8.89
C SER A 43 16.37 -6.96 -7.44
N GLU A 44 16.93 -5.97 -6.75
CA GLU A 44 16.55 -5.63 -5.38
C GLU A 44 15.16 -4.99 -5.30
N VAL A 45 14.81 -4.10 -6.25
CA VAL A 45 13.46 -3.52 -6.33
C VAL A 45 12.42 -4.60 -6.61
N ARG A 46 12.73 -5.54 -7.50
CA ARG A 46 11.88 -6.69 -7.80
C ARG A 46 11.67 -7.58 -6.57
N LYS A 47 12.73 -7.84 -5.78
CA LYS A 47 12.62 -8.58 -4.51
C LYS A 47 11.68 -7.88 -3.53
N VAL A 48 11.75 -6.55 -3.43
CA VAL A 48 10.84 -5.78 -2.57
C VAL A 48 9.39 -5.94 -3.04
N LEU A 49 9.08 -5.67 -4.31
CA LEU A 49 7.71 -5.77 -4.82
C LEU A 49 7.12 -7.18 -4.73
N ASN A 50 7.96 -8.22 -4.83
CA ASN A 50 7.54 -9.62 -4.71
C ASN A 50 7.61 -10.14 -3.27
N SER A 51 7.82 -9.27 -2.26
CA SER A 51 7.92 -9.68 -0.85
C SER A 51 6.62 -10.19 -0.23
N GLY A 52 5.48 -10.07 -0.94
CA GLY A 52 4.16 -10.45 -0.44
C GLY A 52 3.50 -9.42 0.49
N ASN A 53 4.06 -8.21 0.57
CA ASN A 53 3.55 -7.12 1.41
C ASN A 53 2.75 -6.07 0.63
N PHE A 54 2.56 -6.25 -0.68
CA PHE A 54 1.89 -5.28 -1.55
C PHE A 54 0.49 -5.74 -1.94
N TYR A 55 -0.48 -4.85 -1.76
CA TYR A 55 -1.89 -5.12 -1.99
C TYR A 55 -2.52 -4.03 -2.85
N PHE A 56 -3.49 -4.41 -3.67
CA PHE A 56 -4.37 -3.50 -4.39
C PHE A 56 -5.79 -4.04 -4.35
N ALA A 57 -6.77 -3.17 -4.57
CA ALA A 57 -8.15 -3.59 -4.76
C ALA A 57 -8.56 -3.36 -6.22
N TRP A 58 -9.48 -4.19 -6.69
CA TRP A 58 -10.08 -4.04 -8.00
C TRP A 58 -11.56 -4.40 -7.96
N SER A 59 -12.37 -3.63 -8.68
CA SER A 59 -13.80 -3.88 -8.84
C SER A 59 -14.20 -3.85 -10.31
N ALA A 60 -15.02 -4.82 -10.71
CA ALA A 60 -15.64 -4.83 -12.04
C ALA A 60 -16.69 -3.71 -12.22
N THR A 61 -17.16 -3.09 -11.13
CA THR A 61 -18.11 -1.96 -11.18
C THR A 61 -17.45 -0.63 -11.51
N GLY A 62 -16.11 -0.62 -11.66
CA GLY A 62 -15.32 0.56 -12.01
C GLY A 62 -14.78 1.34 -10.82
N VAL A 63 -15.48 1.33 -9.68
CA VAL A 63 -15.01 1.98 -8.45
C VAL A 63 -14.40 0.94 -7.52
N SER A 64 -13.08 0.96 -7.40
CA SER A 64 -12.33 0.07 -6.51
C SER A 64 -12.15 0.71 -5.13
N LEU A 65 -12.17 -0.11 -4.09
CA LEU A 65 -11.86 0.29 -2.72
C LEU A 65 -10.45 0.91 -2.66
N ASP A 66 -10.32 2.10 -2.08
CA ASP A 66 -9.02 2.69 -1.84
C ASP A 66 -8.42 2.13 -0.55
N LEU A 67 -7.49 1.19 -0.68
CA LEU A 67 -6.81 0.56 0.45
C LEU A 67 -5.94 1.53 1.26
N SER A 68 -5.65 2.74 0.76
CA SER A 68 -4.95 3.77 1.54
C SER A 68 -5.83 4.37 2.64
N LEU A 69 -7.15 4.27 2.50
CA LEU A 69 -8.10 4.88 3.42
C LEU A 69 -8.57 3.89 4.49
N ASN A 70 -8.87 4.42 5.67
CA ASN A 70 -9.72 3.74 6.64
C ASN A 70 -11.19 4.07 6.38
N ALA A 71 -12.09 3.28 6.97
CA ALA A 71 -13.53 3.44 6.77
C ALA A 71 -14.02 4.85 7.13
N HIS A 72 -13.49 5.45 8.21
CA HIS A 72 -13.88 6.79 8.62
C HIS A 72 -13.50 7.86 7.59
N ARG A 73 -12.26 7.85 7.09
CA ARG A 73 -11.80 8.77 6.05
C ARG A 73 -12.55 8.56 4.74
N SER A 74 -12.79 7.32 4.33
CA SER A 74 -13.55 6.99 3.13
C SER A 74 -14.97 7.59 3.12
N MET A 75 -15.57 7.78 4.31
CA MET A 75 -16.89 8.42 4.46
C MET A 75 -16.84 9.95 4.44
N GLN A 76 -15.70 10.57 4.76
CA GLN A 76 -15.56 12.03 4.82
C GLN A 76 -14.93 12.61 3.56
N GLU A 77 -13.96 11.90 3.01
CA GLU A 77 -13.09 12.34 1.92
C GLU A 77 -12.95 11.21 0.90
N HIS A 78 -12.93 11.59 -0.38
CA HIS A 78 -12.66 10.65 -1.49
C HIS A 78 -11.25 10.84 -2.06
N THR A 79 -10.39 11.54 -1.33
CA THR A 79 -8.99 11.74 -1.70
C THR A 79 -8.13 10.66 -1.08
N THR A 80 -7.36 9.96 -1.92
CA THR A 80 -6.39 8.97 -1.47
C THR A 80 -5.42 9.55 -0.44
N ASP A 81 -5.13 8.74 0.57
CA ASP A 81 -4.11 9.05 1.54
C ASP A 81 -2.72 8.73 0.98
N ASN A 82 -2.01 9.78 0.54
CA ASN A 82 -0.66 9.64 -0.03
C ASN A 82 0.34 9.00 0.94
N ARG A 83 0.06 9.02 2.26
CA ARG A 83 0.89 8.33 3.24
C ARG A 83 0.97 6.84 2.94
N PHE A 84 -0.10 6.23 2.42
CA PHE A 84 -0.18 4.78 2.19
C PHE A 84 -0.22 4.39 0.71
N PHE A 85 -0.03 5.34 -0.20
CA PHE A 85 0.03 5.10 -1.64
C PHE A 85 1.47 4.86 -2.10
N TRP A 86 1.96 3.64 -1.87
CA TRP A 86 3.38 3.34 -1.94
C TRP A 86 4.01 3.59 -3.32
N ASN A 87 3.33 3.23 -4.42
CA ASN A 87 3.86 3.41 -5.77
C ASN A 87 3.46 4.73 -6.45
N GLN A 88 3.04 5.74 -5.68
CA GLN A 88 2.62 7.04 -6.24
C GLN A 88 3.70 7.68 -7.13
N SER A 89 4.97 7.60 -6.73
CA SER A 89 6.09 8.16 -7.50
C SER A 89 6.30 7.47 -8.85
N LEU A 90 5.97 6.17 -8.95
CA LEU A 90 6.05 5.43 -10.22
C LEU A 90 5.01 5.93 -11.24
N HIS A 91 3.96 6.62 -10.79
CA HIS A 91 2.94 7.18 -11.68
C HIS A 91 3.33 8.54 -12.24
N LEU A 92 4.32 9.23 -11.65
CA LEU A 92 4.62 10.64 -11.93
C LEU A 92 4.90 10.90 -13.42
N HIS A 93 5.73 10.06 -14.05
CA HIS A 93 6.04 10.21 -15.47
C HIS A 93 4.80 10.01 -16.34
N LEU A 94 3.96 9.02 -16.04
CA LEU A 94 2.74 8.74 -16.81
C LEU A 94 1.75 9.91 -16.69
N LYS A 95 1.56 10.45 -15.49
CA LYS A 95 0.75 11.66 -15.24
C LYS A 95 1.27 12.87 -16.02
N HIS A 96 2.59 13.09 -16.01
CA HIS A 96 3.22 14.18 -16.74
C HIS A 96 2.94 14.11 -18.24
N TYR A 97 2.84 12.90 -18.82
CA TYR A 97 2.51 12.69 -20.23
C TYR A 97 1.00 12.50 -20.49
N GLY A 98 0.13 12.82 -19.53
CA GLY A 98 -1.32 12.83 -19.72
C GLY A 98 -1.98 11.44 -19.74
N VAL A 99 -1.30 10.40 -19.27
CA VAL A 99 -1.90 9.07 -19.10
C VAL A 99 -2.88 9.10 -17.93
N ASN A 100 -4.12 8.66 -18.17
CA ASN A 100 -5.10 8.51 -17.08
C ASN A 100 -4.66 7.39 -16.13
N CYS A 101 -4.16 7.76 -14.96
CA CYS A 101 -3.63 6.81 -13.99
C CYS A 101 -4.73 6.07 -13.22
N ASP A 102 -5.95 6.58 -13.19
CA ASP A 102 -7.06 5.95 -12.46
C ASP A 102 -7.59 4.71 -13.19
N ASP A 103 -7.50 4.69 -14.52
CA ASP A 103 -7.95 3.55 -15.34
C ASP A 103 -6.85 2.48 -15.51
N TRP A 104 -5.59 2.92 -15.61
CA TRP A 104 -4.50 2.06 -16.11
C TRP A 104 -3.52 1.60 -15.03
N LEU A 105 -3.50 2.25 -13.86
CA LEU A 105 -2.46 1.98 -12.85
C LEU A 105 -3.03 1.50 -11.53
N LEU A 106 -2.40 0.45 -11.00
CA LEU A 106 -2.73 -0.10 -9.70
C LEU A 106 -2.17 0.81 -8.60
N ARG A 107 -3.00 1.12 -7.60
CA ARG A 107 -2.57 1.76 -6.36
C ARG A 107 -2.15 0.69 -5.37
N LEU A 108 -0.86 0.64 -5.04
CA LEU A 108 -0.32 -0.35 -4.13
C LEU A 108 -0.25 0.21 -2.71
N MET A 109 -0.85 -0.52 -1.78
CA MET A 109 -0.66 -0.36 -0.35
C MET A 109 0.39 -1.37 0.12
N CYS A 110 1.34 -0.93 0.97
CA CYS A 110 2.31 -1.79 1.61
C CYS A 110 1.88 -2.13 3.04
N GLY A 111 1.88 -3.40 3.42
CA GLY A 111 1.52 -3.84 4.76
C GLY A 111 0.90 -5.24 4.76
N GLY A 112 -0.30 -5.37 5.33
CA GLY A 112 -1.00 -6.66 5.44
C GLY A 112 -2.50 -6.50 5.39
N VAL A 113 -3.18 -7.46 4.76
CA VAL A 113 -4.64 -7.55 4.67
C VAL A 113 -5.05 -8.97 4.99
N GLU A 114 -5.95 -9.13 5.96
CA GLU A 114 -6.65 -10.39 6.21
C GLU A 114 -8.16 -10.15 6.24
N ILE A 115 -8.90 -10.98 5.51
CA ILE A 115 -10.36 -10.88 5.37
C ILE A 115 -10.96 -12.23 5.76
N ARG A 116 -11.90 -12.21 6.71
CA ARG A 116 -12.62 -13.40 7.17
C ARG A 116 -14.12 -13.17 7.13
N THR A 117 -14.84 -14.15 6.61
CA THR A 117 -16.30 -14.22 6.78
C THR A 117 -16.58 -14.67 8.20
N ILE A 118 -17.35 -13.89 8.94
CA ILE A 118 -17.84 -14.24 10.28
C ILE A 118 -19.37 -14.27 10.29
N TYR A 119 -19.94 -14.91 11.31
CA TYR A 119 -21.39 -14.99 11.48
C TYR A 119 -21.78 -14.38 12.82
N ALA A 120 -22.65 -13.37 12.77
CA ALA A 120 -23.26 -12.75 13.93
C ALA A 120 -24.73 -13.18 13.99
N ALA A 121 -25.01 -14.23 14.76
CA ALA A 121 -26.28 -14.95 14.72
C ALA A 121 -26.63 -15.40 13.28
N HIS A 122 -27.73 -14.90 12.71
CA HIS A 122 -28.19 -15.26 11.35
C HIS A 122 -27.58 -14.36 10.27
N LYS A 123 -26.77 -13.36 10.63
CA LYS A 123 -26.18 -12.42 9.68
C LYS A 123 -24.75 -12.80 9.34
N GLN A 124 -24.41 -12.67 8.07
CA GLN A 124 -23.05 -12.83 7.58
C GLN A 124 -22.34 -11.47 7.62
N ALA A 125 -21.12 -11.42 8.15
CA ALA A 125 -20.30 -10.22 8.17
C ALA A 125 -18.92 -10.50 7.57
N LYS A 126 -18.22 -9.44 7.15
CA LYS A 126 -16.80 -9.49 6.79
C LYS A 126 -16.01 -8.78 7.88
N ALA A 127 -15.19 -9.53 8.60
CA ALA A 127 -14.18 -8.97 9.50
C ALA A 127 -12.86 -8.86 8.74
N CYS A 128 -12.30 -7.67 8.70
CA CYS A 128 -11.04 -7.39 8.02
C CYS A 128 -10.04 -6.77 9.01
N LEU A 129 -8.78 -7.17 8.88
CA LEU A 129 -7.66 -6.55 9.55
C LEU A 129 -6.72 -6.00 8.47
N ILE A 130 -6.59 -4.68 8.39
CA ILE A 130 -5.83 -3.99 7.35
C ILE A 130 -4.75 -3.17 8.04
N SER A 131 -3.48 -3.54 7.85
CA SER A 131 -2.33 -2.76 8.30
C SER A 131 -1.66 -2.09 7.11
N ARG A 132 -1.53 -0.76 7.15
CA ARG A 132 -0.92 0.04 6.09
C ARG A 132 0.33 0.73 6.63
N LEU A 133 1.45 0.54 5.94
CA LEU A 133 2.73 1.16 6.25
C LEU A 133 2.87 2.45 5.44
N SER A 134 3.19 3.55 6.13
CA SER A 134 3.43 4.83 5.48
C SER A 134 4.71 4.82 4.65
N CYS A 135 4.67 5.41 3.45
CA CYS A 135 5.81 5.59 2.58
C CYS A 135 6.57 6.92 2.78
N GLU A 136 6.09 7.83 3.63
CA GLU A 136 6.71 9.15 3.85
C GLU A 136 8.08 9.06 4.54
N ARG A 137 8.26 8.05 5.41
CA ARG A 137 9.52 7.77 6.10
C ARG A 137 9.72 6.28 6.35
N ALA A 138 9.60 5.50 5.28
CA ALA A 138 9.87 4.06 5.32
C ALA A 138 11.39 3.80 5.37
N GLY A 139 11.81 2.80 6.14
CA GLY A 139 13.21 2.41 6.18
C GLY A 139 13.53 1.34 7.21
N THR A 140 14.70 0.72 7.09
CA THR A 140 15.08 -0.38 7.98
C THR A 140 15.36 0.13 9.40
N ARG A 141 15.14 -0.74 10.39
CA ARG A 141 15.22 -0.45 11.84
C ARG A 141 16.53 0.19 12.31
N PHE A 142 17.62 0.01 11.56
CA PHE A 142 18.94 0.56 11.88
C PHE A 142 19.31 1.77 11.03
N ASN A 143 18.58 2.06 9.95
CA ASN A 143 18.88 3.19 9.08
C ASN A 143 17.92 4.37 9.31
N VAL A 144 16.69 4.09 9.75
CA VAL A 144 15.64 5.11 9.85
C VAL A 144 14.87 4.96 11.15
N ARG A 145 14.95 5.99 12.01
CA ARG A 145 14.19 6.15 13.25
C ARG A 145 13.83 7.61 13.46
N GLY A 146 13.00 7.86 14.45
CA GLY A 146 12.61 9.21 14.84
C GLY A 146 11.71 9.90 13.81
N THR A 147 11.61 11.22 13.92
CA THR A 147 10.90 12.09 12.99
C THR A 147 11.85 12.74 11.97
N ASN A 148 11.34 13.18 10.82
CA ASN A 148 12.03 14.12 9.92
C ASN A 148 11.55 15.56 10.15
N ASP A 149 12.08 16.49 9.35
CA ASP A 149 11.77 17.93 9.42
C ASP A 149 10.30 18.25 9.10
N ASP A 150 9.64 17.39 8.32
CA ASP A 150 8.21 17.50 8.00
C ASP A 150 7.30 16.87 9.08
N GLY A 151 7.86 16.28 10.13
CA GLY A 151 7.10 15.66 11.23
C GLY A 151 6.67 14.20 11.00
N HIS A 152 7.10 13.57 9.91
CA HIS A 152 6.80 12.17 9.63
C HIS A 152 7.69 11.26 10.49
N VAL A 153 7.05 10.42 11.32
CA VAL A 153 7.78 9.41 12.10
C VAL A 153 8.12 8.19 11.25
N ALA A 154 9.32 7.64 11.46
CA ALA A 154 9.79 6.47 10.75
C ALA A 154 8.93 5.24 11.04
N ASN A 155 8.65 4.44 10.01
CA ASN A 155 7.87 3.20 10.09
C ASN A 155 6.48 3.40 10.73
N PHE A 156 5.80 4.50 10.38
CA PHE A 156 4.42 4.74 10.77
C PHE A 156 3.48 3.72 10.12
N VAL A 157 2.63 3.08 10.92
CA VAL A 157 1.66 2.07 10.51
C VAL A 157 0.31 2.43 11.10
N GLU A 158 -0.73 2.33 10.28
CA GLU A 158 -2.12 2.34 10.71
C GLU A 158 -2.71 0.93 10.54
N THR A 159 -3.16 0.33 11.63
CA THR A 159 -3.86 -0.96 11.63
C THR A 159 -5.33 -0.73 11.95
N GLU A 160 -6.18 -1.05 10.99
CA GLU A 160 -7.62 -0.97 11.09
C GLU A 160 -8.23 -2.36 11.23
N GLN A 161 -9.02 -2.56 12.28
CA GLN A 161 -9.99 -3.64 12.37
C GLN A 161 -11.33 -3.09 11.90
N VAL A 162 -11.86 -3.61 10.79
CA VAL A 162 -13.14 -3.17 10.22
C VAL A 162 -14.09 -4.34 10.03
N ILE A 163 -15.35 -4.17 10.42
CA ILE A 163 -16.42 -5.14 10.25
C ILE A 163 -17.49 -4.52 9.34
N PHE A 164 -17.78 -5.20 8.24
CA PHE A 164 -18.88 -4.89 7.34
C PHE A 164 -20.02 -5.87 7.61
N LEU A 165 -21.19 -5.35 7.97
CA LEU A 165 -22.39 -6.12 8.28
C LEU A 165 -23.61 -5.42 7.66
N ASP A 166 -24.15 -5.98 6.58
CA ASP A 166 -25.18 -5.33 5.77
C ASP A 166 -24.73 -3.92 5.37
N ASP A 167 -25.51 -2.88 5.67
CA ASP A 167 -25.19 -1.47 5.44
C ASP A 167 -24.41 -0.81 6.59
N SER A 168 -24.06 -1.57 7.63
CA SER A 168 -23.34 -1.07 8.81
C SER A 168 -21.84 -1.36 8.71
N VAL A 169 -21.04 -0.36 9.05
CA VAL A 169 -19.58 -0.47 9.13
C VAL A 169 -19.13 -0.06 10.53
N SER A 170 -18.36 -0.93 11.19
CA SER A 170 -17.67 -0.62 12.43
C SER A 170 -16.17 -0.67 12.18
N SER A 171 -15.46 0.40 12.53
CA SER A 171 -14.01 0.51 12.32
C SER A 171 -13.32 0.95 13.60
N PHE A 172 -12.22 0.29 13.91
CA PHE A 172 -11.34 0.61 15.02
C PHE A 172 -9.90 0.66 14.53
N ILE A 173 -9.20 1.75 14.84
CA ILE A 173 -7.86 2.04 14.32
C ILE A 173 -6.86 2.09 15.47
N GLN A 174 -5.72 1.47 15.27
CA GLN A 174 -4.54 1.60 16.11
C GLN A 174 -3.36 2.08 15.25
N ILE A 175 -2.55 2.97 15.81
CA ILE A 175 -1.34 3.47 15.15
C ILE A 175 -0.09 2.99 15.88
N ARG A 176 0.99 2.81 15.12
CA ARG A 176 2.32 2.50 15.64
C ARG A 176 3.35 3.24 14.79
N GLY A 177 4.41 3.74 15.40
CA GLY A 177 5.51 4.35 14.67
C GLY A 177 6.74 4.52 15.55
N SER A 178 7.79 5.09 15.00
CA SER A 178 8.92 5.55 15.82
C SER A 178 8.47 6.65 16.79
N VAL A 179 9.19 6.76 17.90
CA VAL A 179 9.01 7.87 18.85
C VAL A 179 9.22 9.19 18.09
N PRO A 180 8.34 10.20 18.25
CA PRO A 180 8.39 11.47 17.51
C PRO A 180 9.50 12.39 18.05
N LEU A 181 10.74 11.94 17.97
CA LEU A 181 11.95 12.68 18.33
C LEU A 181 12.91 12.62 17.15
N PHE A 182 13.70 13.67 16.95
CA PHE A 182 14.81 13.59 16.00
C PHE A 182 15.76 12.49 16.47
N TRP A 183 16.09 11.58 15.55
CA TRP A 183 16.99 10.47 15.83
C TRP A 183 18.28 10.68 15.07
N GLU A 184 19.38 10.70 15.82
CA GLU A 184 20.73 10.60 15.27
C GLU A 184 21.33 9.29 15.78
N GLN A 185 22.05 8.57 14.92
CA GLN A 185 22.84 7.43 15.34
C GLN A 185 24.32 7.84 15.39
N PRO A 186 24.90 8.06 16.58
CA PRO A 186 26.34 8.24 16.70
C PRO A 186 27.03 6.93 16.28
N GLY A 187 27.89 6.97 15.25
CA GLY A 187 28.82 5.88 14.95
C GLY A 187 28.62 5.06 13.67
N LEU A 188 27.81 5.49 12.70
CA LEU A 188 27.93 5.03 11.31
C LEU A 188 28.53 6.16 10.46
N GLN A 189 29.85 6.32 10.55
CA GLN A 189 30.62 6.97 9.50
C GLN A 189 30.74 5.96 8.35
N VAL A 190 30.15 6.29 7.20
CA VAL A 190 30.55 5.69 5.91
C VAL A 190 31.48 6.67 5.23
#